data_AF-A0A355GNQ3-F1
#
_entry.id   AF-A0A355GNQ3-F1
#
_cell.length_a   1.000
_cell.length_b   1.000
_cell.length_c   1.000
_cell.angle_alpha   90.00
_cell.angle_beta   90.00
_cell.angle_gamma   90.00
#
_symmetry.space_group_name_H-M   'P 1'
#
loop_
_entity.id
_entity.type
_entity.pdbx_description
1 polymer ?
#
loop_
_entity_poly.entity_id
_entity_poly.type
_entity_poly.pdbx_seq_one_letter_code
_entity_poly.pdbx_strand_id
1 'polypeptide(L)'
;KRALFSNFGPEIAVVAPGTEYYSSPQDCHGILSTIVKPDGTPGYGYLSGTSMAAPHVSALAALLASAGISDPDALRSWIQETAIDRGASGKDNEYGFGRIDALSAVALPFARVSLRAAPSGVTAAGPLAVNLDASFQFPHCPDGQWLLTVWIDSNFDQAINTGDYYGESRTLITIPGTNNDLLLAAGRIP
;
A
#
# COMPACT_ATOMS: atom_id res chain seq x y z
N LYS A 1 17.69 -9.95 0.97
CA LYS A 1 19.06 -9.57 1.43
C LYS A 1 19.44 -8.27 0.73
N ARG A 2 20.23 -7.40 1.36
CA ARG A 2 20.81 -6.21 0.74
C ARG A 2 21.81 -6.60 -0.36
N ALA A 3 21.86 -5.82 -1.43
CA ALA A 3 22.84 -5.99 -2.50
C ALA A 3 24.27 -5.67 -2.00
N LEU A 4 25.28 -6.40 -2.48
CA LEU A 4 26.66 -6.25 -1.98
C LEU A 4 27.22 -4.85 -2.24
N PHE A 5 26.88 -4.26 -3.38
CA PHE A 5 27.32 -2.92 -3.78
C PHE A 5 26.63 -1.78 -3.01
N SER A 6 25.51 -2.05 -2.31
CA SER A 6 24.73 -0.98 -1.69
C SER A 6 25.44 -0.45 -0.45
N ASN A 7 25.69 0.85 -0.34
CA ASN A 7 26.10 1.45 0.92
C ASN A 7 25.01 1.26 1.99
N PHE A 8 25.42 1.34 3.25
CA PHE A 8 24.61 1.14 4.45
C PHE A 8 25.06 2.12 5.54
N GLY A 9 24.19 2.43 6.50
CA GLY A 9 24.43 3.46 7.51
C GLY A 9 23.14 3.98 8.15
N PRO A 10 23.25 4.80 9.20
CA PRO A 10 22.08 5.36 9.89
C PRO A 10 21.21 6.29 9.01
N GLU A 11 21.72 6.72 7.86
CA GLU A 11 21.03 7.57 6.89
C GLU A 11 20.00 6.80 6.04
N ILE A 12 20.07 5.46 6.00
CA ILE A 12 19.12 4.65 5.23
C ILE A 12 17.73 4.75 5.86
N ALA A 13 16.75 5.18 5.06
CA ALA A 13 15.35 5.28 5.47
C ALA A 13 14.58 4.00 5.11
N VAL A 14 14.65 3.57 3.86
CA VAL A 14 14.00 2.35 3.35
C VAL A 14 14.84 1.77 2.24
N VAL A 15 14.59 0.51 1.88
CA VAL A 15 15.19 -0.14 0.72
C VAL A 15 14.14 -0.57 -0.30
N ALA A 16 14.58 -0.74 -1.54
CA ALA A 16 13.76 -1.27 -2.63
C ALA A 16 14.61 -2.18 -3.53
N PRO A 17 14.00 -2.96 -4.44
CA PRO A 17 14.74 -3.78 -5.39
C PRO A 17 15.68 -2.93 -6.27
N GLY A 18 16.98 -3.00 -5.98
CA GLY A 18 18.06 -2.45 -6.82
C GLY A 18 18.95 -3.53 -7.46
N THR A 19 18.61 -4.80 -7.16
CA THR A 19 19.24 -6.09 -7.51
C THR A 19 20.53 -6.53 -6.80
N GLU A 20 20.64 -7.85 -6.55
CA GLU A 20 21.71 -8.77 -6.95
C GLU A 20 21.45 -10.16 -6.33
N TYR A 21 21.52 -11.25 -7.12
CA TYR A 21 22.27 -12.47 -6.72
C TYR A 21 22.65 -13.35 -7.92
N TYR A 22 23.94 -13.71 -8.04
CA TYR A 22 24.47 -14.58 -9.10
C TYR A 22 24.65 -16.03 -8.65
N SER A 23 24.15 -16.97 -9.44
CA SER A 23 24.58 -18.39 -9.44
C SER A 23 25.38 -18.78 -10.68
N SER A 24 25.29 -18.02 -11.78
CA SER A 24 25.98 -18.29 -13.04
C SER A 24 26.06 -17.02 -13.92
N PRO A 25 27.07 -16.87 -14.81
CA PRO A 25 27.13 -15.77 -15.79
C PRO A 25 26.00 -15.76 -16.84
N GLN A 26 25.26 -16.86 -17.01
CA GLN A 26 24.15 -16.94 -17.98
C GLN A 26 22.79 -16.43 -17.43
N ASP A 27 22.80 -15.94 -16.21
CA ASP A 27 21.61 -15.77 -15.38
C ASP A 27 21.31 -14.26 -15.31
N CYS A 28 20.33 -13.79 -16.09
CA CYS A 28 19.99 -12.36 -16.23
C CYS A 28 19.29 -11.81 -14.97
N HIS A 29 20.06 -11.33 -13.99
CA HIS A 29 19.54 -10.92 -12.67
C HIS A 29 19.54 -9.40 -12.42
N GLY A 30 19.12 -8.59 -13.39
CA GLY A 30 18.98 -7.13 -13.18
C GLY A 30 17.53 -6.67 -13.07
N ILE A 31 17.34 -5.39 -12.77
CA ILE A 31 16.06 -4.71 -12.98
C ILE A 31 15.95 -4.40 -14.48
N LEU A 32 14.95 -4.98 -15.14
CA LEU A 32 14.66 -4.69 -16.54
C LEU A 32 14.36 -3.19 -16.69
N SER A 33 15.19 -2.52 -17.49
CA SER A 33 15.19 -1.07 -17.61
C SER A 33 15.20 -0.67 -19.08
N THR A 34 14.64 0.50 -19.39
CA THR A 34 14.78 1.10 -20.72
C THR A 34 16.20 1.62 -20.89
N ILE A 35 16.79 1.36 -22.06
CA ILE A 35 18.16 1.78 -22.40
C ILE A 35 18.20 2.31 -23.83
N VAL A 36 19.24 3.10 -24.12
CA VAL A 36 19.65 3.39 -25.50
C VAL A 36 20.72 2.37 -25.87
N LYS A 37 20.49 1.61 -26.94
CA LYS A 37 21.45 0.61 -27.44
C LYS A 37 22.67 1.30 -28.06
N PRO A 38 23.79 0.59 -28.27
CA PRO A 38 24.98 1.16 -28.90
C PRO A 38 24.74 1.76 -30.30
N ASP A 39 23.72 1.29 -31.02
CA ASP A 39 23.31 1.82 -32.33
C ASP A 39 22.38 3.06 -32.24
N GLY A 40 22.14 3.58 -31.04
CA GLY A 40 21.28 4.74 -30.79
C GLY A 40 19.78 4.44 -30.73
N THR A 41 19.36 3.19 -30.94
CA THR A 41 17.94 2.81 -30.91
C THR A 41 17.45 2.52 -29.48
N PRO A 42 16.15 2.72 -29.18
CA PRO A 42 15.60 2.35 -27.88
C PRO A 42 15.59 0.82 -27.69
N GLY A 43 15.77 0.38 -26.45
CA GLY A 43 15.74 -1.03 -26.10
C GLY A 43 15.51 -1.25 -24.61
N TYR A 44 15.64 -2.52 -24.22
CA TYR A 44 15.61 -2.94 -22.83
C TYR A 44 16.92 -3.63 -22.47
N GLY A 45 17.34 -3.45 -21.23
CA GLY A 45 18.51 -4.10 -20.65
C GLY A 45 18.32 -4.33 -19.16
N TYR A 46 19.02 -5.33 -18.63
CA TYR A 46 19.04 -5.59 -17.20
C TYR A 46 20.11 -4.73 -16.54
N LEU A 47 19.70 -3.88 -15.60
CA LEU A 47 20.59 -2.98 -14.86
C LEU A 47 20.58 -3.27 -13.36
N SER A 48 21.67 -2.88 -12.69
CA SER A 48 21.89 -3.11 -11.26
C SER A 48 22.36 -1.84 -10.60
N GLY A 49 21.79 -1.49 -9.44
CA GLY A 49 22.23 -0.33 -8.68
C GLY A 49 21.17 0.22 -7.73
N THR A 50 21.62 1.05 -6.80
CA THR A 50 20.72 1.89 -5.98
C THR A 50 19.92 2.86 -6.86
N SER A 51 20.46 3.26 -8.01
CA SER A 51 19.74 4.00 -9.05
C SER A 51 18.52 3.26 -9.61
N MET A 52 18.47 1.92 -9.53
CA MET A 52 17.29 1.13 -9.89
C MET A 52 16.36 0.91 -8.70
N ALA A 53 16.87 0.96 -7.46
CA ALA A 53 16.02 0.95 -6.26
C ALA A 53 15.25 2.28 -6.10
N ALA A 54 15.92 3.41 -6.29
CA ALA A 54 15.35 4.76 -6.13
C ALA A 54 14.04 5.00 -6.90
N PRO A 55 13.89 4.68 -8.21
CA PRO A 55 12.66 4.92 -8.93
C PRO A 55 11.46 4.13 -8.39
N HIS A 56 11.68 2.98 -7.75
CA HIS A 56 10.58 2.26 -7.08
C HIS A 56 10.05 3.04 -5.87
N VAL A 57 10.95 3.62 -5.06
CA VAL A 57 10.56 4.47 -3.91
C VAL A 57 9.89 5.75 -4.39
N SER A 58 10.44 6.40 -5.42
CA SER A 58 9.84 7.60 -6.01
C SER A 58 8.45 7.35 -6.61
N ALA A 59 8.26 6.20 -7.29
CA ALA A 59 6.97 5.81 -7.82
C ALA A 59 5.95 5.56 -6.70
N LEU A 60 6.36 4.94 -5.59
CA LEU A 60 5.49 4.76 -4.43
C LEU A 60 5.07 6.11 -3.83
N ALA A 61 6.02 7.03 -3.65
CA ALA A 61 5.70 8.38 -3.19
C ALA A 61 4.74 9.11 -4.15
N ALA A 62 4.90 8.94 -5.46
CA ALA A 62 3.99 9.51 -6.45
C ALA A 62 2.57 8.90 -6.38
N LEU A 63 2.44 7.59 -6.15
CA LEU A 63 1.14 6.93 -5.93
C LEU A 63 0.44 7.51 -4.70
N LEU A 64 1.16 7.64 -3.58
CA LEU A 64 0.61 8.24 -2.36
C LEU A 64 0.27 9.73 -2.53
N ALA A 65 1.07 10.47 -3.31
CA ALA A 65 0.75 11.85 -3.66
C ALA A 65 -0.53 11.95 -4.50
N SER A 66 -0.72 11.04 -5.47
CA SER A 66 -1.98 10.96 -6.22
C SER A 66 -3.18 10.57 -5.35
N ALA A 67 -2.94 9.93 -4.20
CA ALA A 67 -3.93 9.65 -3.17
C ALA A 67 -4.36 10.87 -2.34
N GLY A 68 -3.71 12.02 -2.51
CA GLY A 68 -3.94 13.21 -1.71
C GLY A 68 -2.97 13.40 -0.53
N ILE A 69 -2.02 12.47 -0.32
CA ILE A 69 -0.95 12.66 0.67
C ILE A 69 0.12 13.55 0.05
N SER A 70 -0.01 14.86 0.21
CA SER A 70 0.87 15.84 -0.46
C SER A 70 1.99 16.40 0.44
N ASP A 71 1.90 16.20 1.76
CA ASP A 71 2.94 16.61 2.69
C ASP A 71 4.15 15.65 2.62
N PRO A 72 5.37 16.16 2.37
CA PRO A 72 6.57 15.33 2.22
C PRO A 72 6.92 14.50 3.46
N ASP A 73 6.71 15.05 4.66
CA ASP A 73 7.03 14.35 5.91
C ASP A 73 5.99 13.25 6.21
N ALA A 74 4.71 13.50 5.90
CA ALA A 74 3.67 12.49 5.92
C ALA A 74 3.95 11.36 4.92
N LEU A 75 4.31 11.68 3.67
CA LEU A 75 4.70 10.70 2.66
C LEU A 75 5.86 9.82 3.15
N ARG A 76 6.90 10.47 3.69
CA ARG A 76 8.09 9.78 4.19
C ARG A 76 7.75 8.85 5.35
N SER A 77 6.97 9.32 6.30
CA SER A 77 6.55 8.52 7.47
C SER A 77 5.70 7.34 7.02
N TRP A 78 4.75 7.56 6.10
CA TRP A 78 3.89 6.52 5.55
C TRP A 78 4.68 5.40 4.86
N ILE A 79 5.64 5.77 4.03
CA ILE A 79 6.51 4.80 3.33
C ILE A 79 7.35 3.98 4.33
N GLN A 80 7.78 4.59 5.45
CA GLN A 80 8.55 3.90 6.50
C GLN A 80 7.68 2.95 7.32
N GLU A 81 6.50 3.40 7.76
CA GLU A 81 5.59 2.64 8.61
C GLU A 81 4.98 1.42 7.90
N THR A 82 4.80 1.53 6.58
CA THR A 82 4.26 0.45 5.75
C THR A 82 5.34 -0.44 5.13
N ALA A 83 6.62 -0.14 5.36
CA ALA A 83 7.70 -0.99 4.90
C ALA A 83 7.68 -2.36 5.61
N ILE A 84 8.06 -3.39 4.88
CA ILE A 84 8.32 -4.71 5.47
C ILE A 84 9.68 -4.66 6.14
N ASP A 85 9.67 -4.68 7.47
CA ASP A 85 10.87 -4.78 8.29
C ASP A 85 11.73 -5.98 7.86
N ARG A 86 13.03 -5.72 7.70
CA ARG A 86 14.05 -6.69 7.28
C ARG A 86 15.28 -6.43 8.14
N GLY A 87 15.90 -7.50 8.62
CA GLY A 87 17.09 -7.39 9.45
C GLY A 87 16.72 -7.38 10.93
N ALA A 88 17.28 -6.43 11.67
CA ALA A 88 16.96 -6.26 13.09
C ALA A 88 15.63 -5.51 13.21
N SER A 89 14.82 -5.86 14.23
CA SER A 89 13.51 -5.23 14.38
C SER A 89 13.61 -3.71 14.56
N GLY A 90 12.78 -2.98 13.81
CA GLY A 90 12.79 -1.53 13.78
C GLY A 90 13.79 -0.95 12.78
N LYS A 91 14.16 0.31 12.96
CA LYS A 91 15.14 0.94 12.05
C LYS A 91 16.53 0.37 12.29
N ASP A 92 17.14 -0.17 11.24
CA ASP A 92 18.54 -0.60 11.25
C ASP A 92 19.39 0.07 10.16
N ASN A 93 20.71 -0.10 10.24
CA ASN A 93 21.64 0.54 9.30
C ASN A 93 21.69 -0.17 7.94
N GLU A 94 21.15 -1.38 7.81
CA GLU A 94 21.23 -2.20 6.59
C GLU A 94 20.00 -2.03 5.69
N TYR A 95 18.82 -1.92 6.28
CA TYR A 95 17.53 -1.86 5.61
C TYR A 95 16.73 -0.59 5.95
N GLY A 96 17.22 0.26 6.86
CA GLY A 96 16.43 1.37 7.38
C GLY A 96 15.21 0.81 8.13
N PHE A 97 14.02 1.34 7.85
CA PHE A 97 12.75 0.80 8.34
C PHE A 97 12.29 -0.47 7.60
N GLY A 98 13.03 -0.90 6.57
CA GLY A 98 12.74 -2.12 5.82
C GLY A 98 12.57 -1.89 4.33
N ARG A 99 12.09 -2.94 3.65
CA ARG A 99 11.80 -2.91 2.22
C ARG A 99 10.44 -2.29 1.98
N ILE A 100 10.35 -1.32 1.07
CA ILE A 100 9.06 -0.74 0.67
C ILE A 100 8.04 -1.83 0.28
N ASP A 101 6.78 -1.59 0.63
CA ASP A 101 5.65 -2.43 0.27
C ASP A 101 4.56 -1.54 -0.32
N ALA A 102 4.51 -1.49 -1.64
CA ALA A 102 3.56 -0.65 -2.34
C ALA A 102 2.11 -1.02 -2.00
N LEU A 103 1.80 -2.31 -1.85
CA LEU A 103 0.45 -2.75 -1.53
C LEU A 103 0.04 -2.26 -0.15
N SER A 104 0.87 -2.50 0.87
CA SER A 104 0.59 -2.05 2.24
C SER A 104 0.48 -0.51 2.32
N ALA A 105 1.34 0.21 1.61
CA ALA A 105 1.34 1.67 1.55
C ALA A 105 0.06 2.23 0.90
N VAL A 106 -0.42 1.62 -0.19
CA VAL A 106 -1.56 2.14 -0.96
C VAL A 106 -2.91 1.60 -0.48
N ALA A 107 -2.93 0.45 0.19
CA ALA A 107 -4.17 -0.21 0.58
C ALA A 107 -5.06 0.66 1.48
N LEU A 108 -4.49 1.32 2.50
CA LEU A 108 -5.28 2.13 3.45
C LEU A 108 -5.80 3.45 2.87
N PRO A 109 -4.98 4.29 2.18
CA PRO A 109 -5.49 5.51 1.54
C PRO A 109 -6.59 5.25 0.50
N PHE A 110 -6.54 4.09 -0.16
CA PHE A 110 -7.54 3.65 -1.14
C PHE A 110 -8.58 2.70 -0.56
N ALA A 111 -8.48 2.37 0.72
CA ALA A 111 -9.49 1.56 1.37
C ALA A 111 -10.76 2.38 1.50
N ARG A 112 -11.85 1.73 1.11
CA ARG A 112 -13.21 2.22 1.27
C ARG A 112 -13.98 1.23 2.10
N VAL A 113 -14.90 1.76 2.88
CA VAL A 113 -15.80 0.97 3.70
C VAL A 113 -17.24 1.38 3.47
N SER A 114 -18.12 0.39 3.41
CA SER A 114 -19.56 0.56 3.29
C SER A 114 -20.29 -0.44 4.14
N LEU A 115 -21.53 -0.08 4.43
CA LEU A 115 -22.52 -0.98 4.98
C LEU A 115 -23.49 -1.36 3.87
N ARG A 116 -23.73 -2.65 3.69
CA ARG A 116 -24.60 -3.19 2.62
C ARG A 116 -25.70 -4.06 3.19
N ALA A 117 -26.89 -3.98 2.61
CA ALA A 117 -28.00 -4.87 2.94
C ALA A 117 -27.68 -6.30 2.47
N ALA A 118 -27.90 -7.30 3.33
CA ALA A 118 -27.99 -8.68 2.90
C ALA A 118 -29.46 -9.06 2.62
N PRO A 119 -29.76 -9.85 1.56
CA PRO A 119 -28.85 -10.35 0.52
C PRO A 119 -28.76 -9.42 -0.71
N SER A 120 -29.44 -8.27 -0.71
CA SER A 120 -29.58 -7.43 -1.91
C SER A 120 -28.28 -6.75 -2.35
N GLY A 121 -27.28 -6.65 -1.48
CA GLY A 121 -25.99 -6.01 -1.74
C GLY A 121 -26.08 -4.48 -1.90
N VAL A 122 -27.24 -3.89 -1.64
CA VAL A 122 -27.49 -2.45 -1.76
C VAL A 122 -26.71 -1.72 -0.67
N THR A 123 -25.93 -0.71 -1.06
CA THR A 123 -25.21 0.16 -0.13
C THR A 123 -26.18 1.01 0.68
N ALA A 124 -26.13 0.86 2.00
CA ALA A 124 -26.92 1.63 2.96
C ALA A 124 -26.14 2.82 3.52
N ALA A 125 -24.81 2.70 3.64
CA ALA A 125 -23.93 3.79 4.06
C ALA A 125 -22.53 3.65 3.45
N GLY A 126 -21.83 4.79 3.29
CA GLY A 126 -20.56 4.88 2.57
C GLY A 126 -20.74 4.96 1.05
N PRO A 127 -19.65 4.87 0.27
CA PRO A 127 -18.28 4.55 0.68
C PRO A 127 -17.65 5.66 1.54
N LEU A 128 -16.94 5.26 2.60
CA LEU A 128 -16.13 6.15 3.42
C LEU A 128 -14.66 5.81 3.26
N ALA A 129 -13.79 6.81 3.23
CA ALA A 129 -12.35 6.60 3.32
C ALA A 129 -12.02 6.02 4.71
N VAL A 130 -11.09 5.07 4.74
CA VAL A 130 -10.53 4.56 5.98
C VAL A 130 -9.43 5.52 6.44
N ASN A 131 -9.44 5.89 7.71
CA ASN A 131 -8.41 6.74 8.29
C ASN A 131 -7.07 6.01 8.31
N LEU A 132 -5.99 6.78 8.43
CA LEU A 132 -4.62 6.24 8.46
C LEU A 132 -4.38 5.27 9.64
N ASP A 133 -5.10 5.43 10.74
CA ASP A 133 -5.10 4.50 11.90
C ASP A 133 -6.03 3.29 11.72
N ALA A 134 -6.50 3.05 10.50
CA ALA A 134 -7.49 2.04 10.12
C ALA A 134 -8.86 2.18 10.82
N SER A 135 -9.15 3.35 11.40
CA SER A 135 -10.47 3.68 11.92
C SER A 135 -11.40 4.23 10.84
N PHE A 136 -12.71 4.12 11.07
CA PHE A 136 -13.73 4.73 10.23
C PHE A 136 -15.01 4.91 11.05
N GLN A 137 -15.81 5.92 10.68
CA GLN A 137 -17.02 6.28 11.39
C GLN A 137 -18.15 6.52 10.40
N PHE A 138 -19.25 5.77 10.54
CA PHE A 138 -20.48 6.04 9.79
C PHE A 138 -21.38 7.00 10.58
N PRO A 139 -21.47 8.29 10.19
CA PRO A 139 -22.38 9.21 10.83
C PRO A 139 -23.83 8.88 10.48
N HIS A 140 -24.73 8.97 11.46
CA HIS A 140 -26.18 8.74 11.27
C HIS A 140 -26.51 7.44 10.54
N CYS A 141 -25.86 6.35 10.95
CA CYS A 141 -25.99 5.09 10.25
C CYS A 141 -27.43 4.54 10.39
N PRO A 142 -28.08 4.11 9.28
CA PRO A 142 -29.42 3.55 9.33
C PRO A 142 -29.52 2.35 10.28
N ASP A 143 -30.58 2.33 11.09
CA ASP A 143 -30.88 1.19 11.93
C ASP A 143 -31.13 -0.06 11.08
N GLY A 144 -30.62 -1.21 11.55
CA GLY A 144 -30.77 -2.47 10.83
C GLY A 144 -29.61 -3.42 10.99
N GLN A 145 -29.59 -4.42 10.10
CA GLN A 145 -28.55 -5.43 10.03
C GLN A 145 -27.81 -5.31 8.70
N TRP A 146 -26.51 -5.09 8.76
CA TRP A 146 -25.71 -4.75 7.60
C TRP A 146 -24.47 -5.63 7.51
N LEU A 147 -24.06 -5.94 6.29
CA LEU A 147 -22.72 -6.46 6.02
C LEU A 147 -21.75 -5.28 5.98
N LEU A 148 -20.64 -5.41 6.71
CA LEU A 148 -19.51 -4.50 6.55
C LEU A 148 -18.68 -4.96 5.37
N THR A 149 -18.55 -4.11 4.37
CA THR A 149 -17.71 -4.35 3.20
C THR A 149 -16.53 -3.41 3.21
N VAL A 150 -15.32 -3.96 3.04
CA VAL A 150 -14.07 -3.21 2.90
C VAL A 150 -13.47 -3.57 1.55
N TRP A 151 -13.05 -2.56 0.79
CA TRP A 151 -12.37 -2.79 -0.48
C TRP A 151 -11.30 -1.75 -0.76
N ILE A 152 -10.36 -2.09 -1.63
CA ILE A 152 -9.38 -1.15 -2.17
C ILE A 152 -9.91 -0.65 -3.51
N ASP A 153 -10.32 0.61 -3.54
CA ASP A 153 -10.80 1.32 -4.73
C ASP A 153 -9.62 1.60 -5.66
N SER A 154 -9.37 0.67 -6.58
CA SER A 154 -8.14 0.64 -7.36
C SER A 154 -8.16 1.58 -8.56
N ASN A 155 -9.36 2.01 -8.97
CA ASN A 155 -9.58 2.90 -10.12
C ASN A 155 -10.18 4.27 -9.73
N PHE A 156 -10.37 4.51 -8.43
CA PHE A 156 -10.82 5.78 -7.84
C PHE A 156 -12.26 6.17 -8.18
N ASP A 157 -13.08 5.23 -8.62
CA ASP A 157 -14.47 5.51 -8.99
C ASP A 157 -15.46 5.37 -7.82
N GLN A 158 -14.95 4.99 -6.64
CA GLN A 158 -15.70 4.77 -5.40
C GLN A 158 -16.81 3.71 -5.51
N ALA A 159 -16.87 2.98 -6.62
CA ALA A 159 -17.73 1.82 -6.77
C ALA A 159 -16.91 0.55 -6.49
N ILE A 160 -17.62 -0.55 -6.23
CA ILE A 160 -16.98 -1.87 -6.15
C ILE A 160 -17.14 -2.48 -7.53
N ASN A 161 -16.03 -2.72 -8.21
CA ASN A 161 -16.05 -3.27 -9.56
C ASN A 161 -14.89 -4.24 -9.80
N THR A 162 -14.89 -4.85 -10.98
CA THR A 162 -13.91 -5.86 -11.36
C THR A 162 -12.51 -5.27 -11.33
N GLY A 163 -11.67 -5.79 -10.43
CA GLY A 163 -10.30 -5.31 -10.22
C GLY A 163 -10.04 -4.84 -8.80
N ASP A 164 -11.08 -4.53 -8.02
CA ASP A 164 -10.93 -4.16 -6.62
C ASP A 164 -10.67 -5.37 -5.73
N TYR A 165 -9.80 -5.19 -4.75
CA TYR A 165 -9.68 -6.13 -3.64
C TYR A 165 -10.88 -5.94 -2.72
N TYR A 166 -11.70 -6.97 -2.54
CA TYR A 166 -12.96 -6.91 -1.79
C TYR A 166 -13.00 -7.93 -0.65
N GLY A 167 -13.53 -7.52 0.50
CA GLY A 167 -13.88 -8.39 1.61
C GLY A 167 -15.15 -7.93 2.31
N GLU A 168 -15.92 -8.88 2.83
CA GLU A 168 -17.13 -8.62 3.60
C GLU A 168 -17.16 -9.38 4.92
N SER A 169 -17.84 -8.83 5.92
CA SER A 169 -18.07 -9.48 7.20
C SER A 169 -18.89 -10.75 7.02
N ARG A 170 -18.50 -11.84 7.71
CA ARG A 170 -19.28 -13.10 7.71
C ARG A 170 -20.58 -13.02 8.51
N THR A 171 -20.69 -12.04 9.40
CA THR A 171 -21.83 -11.84 10.27
C THR A 171 -22.38 -10.43 10.08
N LEU A 172 -23.69 -10.29 10.22
CA LEU A 172 -24.34 -8.98 10.16
C LEU A 172 -23.98 -8.14 11.39
N ILE A 173 -23.59 -6.90 11.15
CA ILE A 173 -23.47 -5.88 12.19
C ILE A 173 -24.87 -5.34 12.46
N THR A 174 -25.31 -5.43 13.72
CA THR A 174 -26.61 -4.90 14.14
C THR A 174 -26.43 -3.50 14.72
N ILE A 175 -27.13 -2.52 14.16
CA ILE A 175 -27.12 -1.13 14.62
C ILE A 175 -28.42 -0.88 15.39
N PRO A 176 -28.35 -0.70 16.72
CA PRO A 176 -29.52 -0.60 17.57
C PRO A 176 -30.14 0.80 17.51
N GLY A 177 -31.15 0.96 16.66
CA GLY A 177 -32.36 1.76 16.90
C GLY A 177 -32.25 3.24 17.32
N THR A 178 -31.10 3.89 17.11
CA THR A 178 -30.82 5.21 17.72
C THR A 178 -30.16 6.21 16.76
N ASN A 179 -29.85 5.82 15.51
CA ASN A 179 -29.07 6.65 14.57
C ASN A 179 -27.72 7.16 15.15
N ASN A 180 -27.15 6.44 16.12
CA ASN A 180 -25.83 6.76 16.66
C ASN A 180 -24.72 6.43 15.65
N ASP A 181 -23.62 7.15 15.76
CA ASP A 181 -22.45 6.90 14.92
C ASP A 181 -21.88 5.51 15.18
N LEU A 182 -21.65 4.75 14.11
CA LEU A 182 -20.94 3.48 14.20
C LEU A 182 -19.45 3.74 14.03
N LEU A 183 -18.71 3.73 15.14
CA LEU A 183 -17.26 3.77 15.15
C LEU A 183 -16.70 2.34 15.13
N LEU A 184 -15.91 2.03 14.11
CA LEU A 184 -15.19 0.78 14.00
C LEU A 184 -13.73 1.08 13.65
N ALA A 185 -12.82 0.25 14.15
CA ALA A 185 -11.41 0.35 13.80
C ALA A 185 -10.85 -1.06 13.55
N ALA A 186 -10.15 -1.21 12.43
CA ALA A 186 -9.39 -2.41 12.13
C ALA A 186 -7.95 -2.21 12.63
N GLY A 187 -7.75 -2.25 13.95
CA GLY A 187 -6.41 -2.15 14.52
C GLY A 187 -5.57 -3.39 14.21
N ARG A 188 -4.26 -3.19 14.00
CA ARG A 188 -3.27 -4.23 14.36
C ARG A 188 -3.47 -4.47 15.85
N ILE A 189 -4.01 -5.63 16.25
CA ILE A 189 -3.85 -6.09 17.63
C ILE A 189 -2.32 -6.23 17.81
N PRO A 190 -1.71 -5.58 18.82
CA PRO A 190 -0.28 -5.68 19.06
C PRO A 190 0.21 -7.13 19.18
#